data_AF-A0A1B2DS61-F1
#
_entry.id   AF-A0A1B2DS61-F1
#
_cell.length_a   1.000
_cell.length_b   1.000
_cell.length_c   1.000
_cell.angle_alpha   90.00
_cell.angle_beta   90.00
_cell.angle_gamma   90.00
#
_symmetry.space_group_name_H-M   'P 1'
#
loop_
_entity.id
_entity.type
_entity.pdbx_description
1 polymer ?
#
loop_
_entity_poly.entity_id
_entity_poly.type
_entity_poly.pdbx_seq_one_letter_code
_entity_poly.pdbx_strand_id
1 'polypeptide(L)'
;MQVSREDVHKGCLILVNPENPVKQIVPSLRSVPASIRKASHVQEQRIMLDKMCLQPLSALLEACQAVNEIAAVSGYRSREAQAKIYAASLEENGAAFTSRYVAIPGASEHQTGLAIDVGLCSGEIDYICPTFPDDGASGRFKALAAEYGFIQRYEESKEAITGIACEPWHYRYVGYPHSMLMKQLDLCLEEYTAYMKSFSYRNEHLYVEGRSAFAEIYYVEAEEQVTTVPIINGDSYQLSGNNQDGFVVTVFHQKGGSEL
;
A
#
# COMPACT_ATOMS: atom_id res chain seq x y z
N MET A 1 18.98 1.61 16.60
CA MET A 1 17.67 1.73 17.27
C MET A 1 17.26 0.37 17.81
N GLN A 2 16.59 0.30 18.96
CA GLN A 2 16.04 -0.96 19.49
C GLN A 2 14.55 -1.04 19.14
N VAL A 3 14.10 -2.15 18.58
CA VAL A 3 12.68 -2.40 18.24
C VAL A 3 12.25 -3.78 18.73
N SER A 4 10.98 -3.92 19.08
CA SER A 4 10.44 -5.22 19.50
C SER A 4 10.12 -6.11 18.31
N ARG A 5 10.09 -7.43 18.51
CA ARG A 5 9.66 -8.38 17.46
C ARG A 5 8.25 -8.08 16.93
N GLU A 6 7.36 -7.58 17.79
CA GLU A 6 5.99 -7.19 17.40
C GLU A 6 5.96 -6.03 16.38
N ASP A 7 7.04 -5.24 16.29
CA ASP A 7 7.13 -4.14 15.33
C ASP A 7 7.29 -4.64 13.87
N VAL A 8 7.60 -5.93 13.65
CA VAL A 8 7.61 -6.56 12.32
C VAL A 8 6.24 -6.46 11.64
N HIS A 9 5.16 -6.31 12.42
CA HIS A 9 3.79 -6.21 11.93
C HIS A 9 3.32 -4.77 11.66
N LYS A 10 4.24 -3.79 11.67
CA LYS A 10 3.96 -2.34 11.51
C LYS A 10 4.73 -1.75 10.33
N GLY A 11 4.21 -0.67 9.77
CA GLY A 11 4.86 0.09 8.69
C GLY A 11 4.18 -0.07 7.34
N CYS A 12 4.70 0.59 6.31
CA CYS A 12 4.07 0.66 4.99
C CYS A 12 4.35 -0.56 4.08
N LEU A 13 5.36 -1.36 4.39
CA LEU A 13 5.79 -2.54 3.60
C LEU A 13 5.32 -3.87 4.18
N ILE A 14 4.40 -3.86 5.14
CA ILE A 14 3.80 -5.08 5.65
C ILE A 14 3.08 -5.86 4.54
N LEU A 15 3.45 -7.12 4.35
CA LEU A 15 2.74 -8.00 3.44
C LEU A 15 1.49 -8.54 4.13
N VAL A 16 0.30 -8.19 3.63
CA VAL A 16 -0.97 -8.67 4.17
C VAL A 16 -1.66 -9.52 3.10
N ASN A 17 -1.85 -10.79 3.42
CA ASN A 17 -2.51 -11.79 2.59
C ASN A 17 -2.94 -12.98 3.49
N PRO A 18 -3.54 -14.06 2.97
CA PRO A 18 -4.00 -15.19 3.80
C PRO A 18 -2.89 -15.83 4.66
N GLU A 19 -1.66 -15.88 4.15
CA GLU A 19 -0.50 -16.45 4.85
C GLU A 19 0.05 -15.48 5.91
N ASN A 20 -0.13 -14.18 5.71
CA ASN A 20 0.40 -13.10 6.54
C ASN A 20 -0.75 -12.18 7.00
N PRO A 21 -1.64 -12.63 7.91
CA PRO A 21 -2.78 -11.83 8.34
C PRO A 21 -2.33 -10.61 9.15
N VAL A 22 -3.19 -9.61 9.23
CA VAL A 22 -3.02 -8.43 10.09
C VAL A 22 -2.92 -8.88 11.55
N LYS A 23 -1.79 -8.57 12.20
CA LYS A 23 -1.55 -8.86 13.62
C LYS A 23 -1.79 -7.64 14.50
N GLN A 24 -0.98 -6.59 14.31
CA GLN A 24 -0.97 -5.45 15.22
C GLN A 24 -0.75 -4.15 14.44
N ILE A 25 -1.83 -3.67 13.81
CA ILE A 25 -1.84 -2.36 13.15
C ILE A 25 -2.86 -1.49 13.87
N VAL A 26 -2.38 -0.37 14.39
CA VAL A 26 -3.24 0.71 14.88
C VAL A 26 -3.03 1.87 13.90
N PRO A 27 -3.84 1.95 12.83
CA PRO A 27 -3.64 2.99 11.83
C PRO A 27 -3.93 4.37 12.42
N SER A 28 -3.14 5.35 12.02
CA SER A 28 -3.35 6.75 12.37
C SER A 28 -4.38 7.36 11.42
N LEU A 29 -5.64 6.95 11.61
CA LEU A 29 -6.72 7.23 10.67
C LEU A 29 -7.07 8.72 10.59
N ARG A 30 -7.29 9.17 9.36
CA ARG A 30 -7.82 10.48 8.99
C ARG A 30 -8.91 10.29 7.94
N SER A 31 -9.98 11.07 8.04
CA SER A 31 -11.01 11.07 7.01
C SER A 31 -10.48 11.63 5.71
N VAL A 32 -10.85 11.01 4.59
CA VAL A 32 -10.55 11.57 3.27
C VAL A 32 -11.28 12.92 3.08
N PRO A 33 -10.68 13.89 2.35
CA PRO A 33 -11.33 15.15 2.03
C PRO A 33 -12.69 14.97 1.34
N ALA A 34 -13.61 15.89 1.60
CA ALA A 34 -14.94 15.86 1.00
C ALA A 34 -14.91 15.93 -0.54
N SER A 35 -13.87 16.52 -1.13
CA SER A 35 -13.68 16.62 -2.58
C SER A 35 -13.60 15.25 -3.26
N ILE A 36 -13.01 14.25 -2.60
CA ILE A 36 -12.81 12.90 -3.15
C ILE A 36 -13.78 11.88 -2.56
N ARG A 37 -14.56 12.27 -1.54
CA ARG A 37 -15.62 11.45 -0.93
C ARG A 37 -16.94 11.61 -1.69
N LYS A 38 -16.95 11.16 -2.95
CA LYS A 38 -18.14 11.22 -3.82
C LYS A 38 -18.93 9.91 -3.86
N ALA A 39 -18.31 8.80 -3.49
CA ALA A 39 -19.02 7.56 -3.21
C ALA A 39 -19.51 7.57 -1.75
N SER A 40 -20.78 7.23 -1.53
CA SER A 40 -21.31 6.93 -0.21
C SER A 40 -21.88 5.52 -0.22
N HIS A 41 -21.32 4.61 0.55
CA HIS A 41 -21.85 3.26 0.71
C HIS A 41 -22.37 3.06 2.13
N VAL A 42 -23.45 2.29 2.28
CA VAL A 42 -24.11 2.05 3.57
C VAL A 42 -23.14 1.47 4.60
N GLN A 43 -22.15 0.68 4.13
CA GLN A 43 -21.17 0.02 4.98
C GLN A 43 -19.99 0.93 5.37
N GLU A 44 -19.73 2.01 4.63
CA GLU A 44 -18.64 2.97 4.88
C GLU A 44 -19.14 4.42 4.73
N GLN A 45 -19.80 4.94 5.77
CA GLN A 45 -20.28 6.33 5.78
C GLN A 45 -19.15 7.36 5.84
N ARG A 46 -17.96 6.95 6.27
CA ARG A 46 -16.74 7.76 6.29
C ARG A 46 -15.58 6.92 5.81
N ILE A 47 -15.03 7.28 4.66
CA ILE A 47 -13.79 6.71 4.15
C ILE A 47 -12.63 7.33 4.92
N MET A 48 -11.77 6.49 5.49
CA MET A 48 -10.60 6.90 6.26
C MET A 48 -9.36 6.21 5.71
N LEU A 49 -8.21 6.85 5.80
CA LEU A 49 -6.91 6.26 5.47
C LEU A 49 -5.92 6.56 6.59
N ASP A 50 -4.87 5.76 6.69
CA ASP A 50 -3.72 6.16 7.49
C ASP A 50 -3.15 7.48 6.95
N LYS A 51 -2.73 8.37 7.85
CA LYS A 51 -2.17 9.67 7.46
C LYS A 51 -1.02 9.57 6.45
N MET A 52 -0.21 8.51 6.52
CA MET A 52 0.93 8.28 5.62
C MET A 52 0.46 7.95 4.20
N CYS A 53 -0.71 7.33 4.06
CA CYS A 53 -1.35 7.04 2.77
C CYS A 53 -2.13 8.27 2.27
N LEU A 54 -2.80 9.00 3.16
CA LEU A 54 -3.70 10.09 2.77
C LEU A 54 -2.96 11.28 2.11
N GLN A 55 -1.79 11.64 2.64
CA GLN A 55 -1.02 12.78 2.13
C GLN A 55 -0.54 12.53 0.68
N PRO A 56 0.13 11.41 0.37
CA PRO A 56 0.52 11.11 -1.00
C PRO A 56 -0.65 10.89 -1.94
N LEU A 57 -1.79 10.34 -1.47
CA LEU A 57 -2.99 10.21 -2.31
C LEU A 57 -3.51 11.59 -2.76
N SER A 58 -3.56 12.56 -1.83
CA SER A 58 -3.98 13.93 -2.16
C SER A 58 -3.04 14.55 -3.19
N ALA A 59 -1.73 14.40 -2.99
CA ALA A 59 -0.72 14.93 -3.90
C ALA A 59 -0.75 14.27 -5.28
N LEU A 60 -1.02 12.95 -5.35
CA LEU A 60 -1.20 12.22 -6.60
C LEU A 60 -2.43 12.74 -7.37
N LEU A 61 -3.56 12.91 -6.69
CA LEU A 61 -4.80 13.40 -7.31
C LEU A 61 -4.67 14.84 -7.82
N GLU A 62 -3.91 15.69 -7.13
CA GLU A 62 -3.56 17.02 -7.60
C GLU A 62 -2.64 16.95 -8.83
N ALA A 63 -1.59 16.13 -8.79
CA ALA A 63 -0.62 16.00 -9.87
C ALA A 63 -1.21 15.45 -11.17
N CYS A 64 -2.14 14.49 -11.07
CA CYS A 64 -2.87 13.96 -12.22
C CYS A 64 -4.10 14.81 -12.60
N GLN A 65 -4.35 15.93 -11.89
CA GLN A 65 -5.47 16.85 -12.08
C GLN A 65 -6.85 16.16 -11.98
N ALA A 66 -6.97 15.12 -11.15
CA ALA A 66 -8.14 14.27 -11.07
C ALA A 66 -8.94 14.40 -9.76
N VAL A 67 -8.65 15.41 -8.94
CA VAL A 67 -9.34 15.66 -7.64
C VAL A 67 -10.87 15.63 -7.75
N ASN A 68 -11.43 16.04 -8.89
CA ASN A 68 -12.86 16.04 -9.14
C ASN A 68 -13.35 14.89 -10.04
N GLU A 69 -12.44 14.10 -10.60
CA GLU A 69 -12.74 13.03 -11.56
C GLU A 69 -12.64 11.63 -10.93
N ILE A 70 -11.88 11.50 -9.83
CA ILE A 70 -11.69 10.24 -9.11
C ILE A 70 -12.28 10.34 -7.70
N ALA A 71 -13.06 9.33 -7.33
CA ALA A 71 -13.63 9.15 -6.01
C ALA A 71 -12.84 8.08 -5.24
N ALA A 72 -12.68 8.30 -3.94
CA ALA A 72 -12.40 7.22 -3.02
C ALA A 72 -13.69 6.39 -2.82
N VAL A 73 -13.58 5.07 -2.92
CA VAL A 73 -14.71 4.13 -2.83
C VAL A 73 -14.69 3.37 -1.51
N SER A 74 -13.54 2.80 -1.14
CA SER A 74 -13.32 2.12 0.14
C SER A 74 -11.92 2.42 0.66
N GLY A 75 -11.81 2.68 1.97
CA GLY A 75 -10.53 2.95 2.65
C GLY A 75 -10.31 1.95 3.77
N TYR A 76 -10.05 2.44 4.99
CA TYR A 76 -9.93 1.57 6.15
C TYR A 76 -11.23 0.81 6.44
N ARG A 77 -11.11 -0.51 6.53
CA ARG A 77 -12.18 -1.41 6.95
C ARG A 77 -11.77 -2.16 8.21
N SER A 78 -12.61 -2.18 9.23
CA SER A 78 -12.36 -3.04 10.40
C SER A 78 -12.50 -4.51 10.02
N ARG A 79 -11.95 -5.41 10.86
CA ARG A 79 -12.10 -6.86 10.65
C ARG A 79 -13.57 -7.30 10.62
N GLU A 80 -14.40 -6.69 11.47
CA GLU A 80 -15.84 -6.96 11.52
C GLU A 80 -16.56 -6.46 10.26
N ALA A 81 -16.17 -5.29 9.73
CA ALA A 81 -16.69 -4.79 8.46
C ALA A 81 -16.30 -5.73 7.31
N GLN A 82 -15.04 -6.17 7.27
CA GLN A 82 -14.56 -7.15 6.28
C GLN A 82 -15.35 -8.46 6.36
N ALA A 83 -15.66 -8.95 7.57
CA ALA A 83 -16.48 -10.15 7.76
C ALA A 83 -17.90 -10.01 7.19
N LYS A 84 -18.52 -8.84 7.35
CA LYS A 84 -19.84 -8.56 6.77
C LYS A 84 -19.79 -8.51 5.24
N ILE A 85 -18.78 -7.85 4.66
CA ILE A 85 -18.59 -7.78 3.20
C ILE A 85 -18.36 -9.18 2.63
N TYR A 86 -17.52 -9.98 3.27
CA TYR A 86 -17.24 -11.35 2.84
C TYR A 86 -18.51 -12.22 2.88
N ALA A 87 -19.27 -12.16 3.97
CA ALA A 87 -20.52 -12.92 4.10
C ALA A 87 -21.58 -12.48 3.07
N ALA A 88 -21.77 -11.16 2.88
CA ALA A 88 -22.69 -10.64 1.88
C ALA A 88 -22.28 -11.06 0.46
N SER A 89 -21.00 -10.98 0.13
CA SER A 89 -20.50 -11.43 -1.17
C SER A 89 -20.72 -12.93 -1.39
N LEU A 90 -20.55 -13.77 -0.37
CA LEU A 90 -20.86 -15.21 -0.48
C LEU A 90 -22.33 -15.46 -0.81
N GLU A 91 -23.24 -14.71 -0.18
CA GLU A 91 -24.68 -14.83 -0.41
C GLU A 91 -25.10 -14.30 -1.79
N GLU A 92 -24.55 -13.17 -2.20
CA GLU A 92 -24.96 -12.46 -3.43
C GLU A 92 -24.24 -12.97 -4.69
N ASN A 93 -22.95 -13.28 -4.58
CA ASN A 93 -22.08 -13.57 -5.73
C ASN A 93 -21.52 -15.02 -5.73
N GLY A 94 -21.62 -15.72 -4.60
CA GLY A 94 -21.18 -17.11 -4.46
C GLY A 94 -19.68 -17.29 -4.21
N ALA A 95 -19.31 -18.47 -3.69
CA ALA A 95 -17.97 -18.76 -3.19
C ALA A 95 -16.83 -18.59 -4.21
N ALA A 96 -17.06 -18.94 -5.48
CA ALA A 96 -16.06 -18.82 -6.54
C ALA A 96 -15.69 -17.36 -6.84
N PHE A 97 -16.66 -16.45 -6.79
CA PHE A 97 -16.42 -15.01 -6.95
C PHE A 97 -15.75 -14.44 -5.70
N THR A 98 -16.33 -14.70 -4.53
CA THR A 98 -15.86 -14.12 -3.26
C THR A 98 -14.40 -14.48 -2.97
N SER A 99 -14.00 -15.74 -3.21
CA SER A 99 -12.62 -16.18 -3.00
C SER A 99 -11.59 -15.50 -3.90
N ARG A 100 -12.01 -14.91 -5.04
CA ARG A 100 -11.12 -14.23 -5.99
C ARG A 100 -11.03 -12.71 -5.81
N TYR A 101 -12.09 -12.07 -5.28
CA TYR A 101 -12.19 -10.60 -5.20
C TYR A 101 -12.37 -10.06 -3.78
N VAL A 102 -12.62 -10.91 -2.79
CA VAL A 102 -12.85 -10.45 -1.41
C VAL A 102 -11.93 -11.19 -0.46
N ALA A 103 -10.92 -10.48 0.03
CA ALA A 103 -10.01 -11.02 1.03
C ALA A 103 -10.76 -11.49 2.30
N ILE A 104 -10.33 -12.62 2.85
CA ILE A 104 -10.90 -13.16 4.09
C ILE A 104 -10.65 -12.20 5.28
N PRO A 105 -11.51 -12.19 6.31
CA PRO A 105 -11.35 -11.28 7.45
C PRO A 105 -10.04 -11.53 8.22
N GLY A 106 -9.18 -10.53 8.26
CA GLY A 106 -7.81 -10.63 8.79
C GLY A 106 -6.74 -10.56 7.69
N ALA A 107 -7.07 -10.84 6.43
CA ALA A 107 -6.16 -10.84 5.30
C ALA A 107 -6.42 -9.69 4.31
N SER A 108 -7.27 -8.72 4.67
CA SER A 108 -7.57 -7.56 3.83
C SER A 108 -6.61 -6.41 4.11
N GLU A 109 -5.97 -5.87 3.08
CA GLU A 109 -5.08 -4.72 3.21
C GLU A 109 -5.84 -3.46 3.67
N HIS A 110 -7.16 -3.36 3.46
CA HIS A 110 -7.97 -2.26 3.99
C HIS A 110 -7.95 -2.20 5.52
N GLN A 111 -7.71 -3.31 6.21
CA GLN A 111 -7.55 -3.30 7.66
C GLN A 111 -6.29 -2.57 8.13
N THR A 112 -5.37 -2.27 7.23
CA THR A 112 -4.15 -1.50 7.52
C THR A 112 -4.36 0.01 7.40
N GLY A 113 -5.41 0.45 6.68
CA GLY A 113 -5.59 1.85 6.28
C GLY A 113 -4.59 2.34 5.21
N LEU A 114 -3.79 1.45 4.64
CA LEU A 114 -2.82 1.74 3.57
C LEU A 114 -3.33 1.36 2.17
N ALA A 115 -4.49 0.71 2.08
CA ALA A 115 -5.15 0.40 0.83
C ALA A 115 -6.33 1.34 0.58
N ILE A 116 -6.57 1.66 -0.70
CA ILE A 116 -7.69 2.47 -1.16
C ILE A 116 -8.24 1.86 -2.46
N ASP A 117 -9.55 1.68 -2.49
CA ASP A 117 -10.28 1.44 -3.75
C ASP A 117 -10.70 2.80 -4.31
N VAL A 118 -10.40 3.04 -5.59
CA VAL A 118 -10.75 4.27 -6.31
C VAL A 118 -11.64 3.99 -7.52
N GLY A 119 -12.50 4.94 -7.85
CA GLY A 119 -13.42 4.83 -8.99
C GLY A 119 -13.58 6.16 -9.72
N LEU A 120 -13.98 6.12 -10.98
CA LEU A 120 -14.35 7.34 -11.70
C LEU A 120 -15.64 7.95 -11.14
N CYS A 121 -15.69 9.29 -11.08
CA CYS A 121 -16.86 10.05 -10.64
C CYS A 121 -17.92 10.10 -11.76
N SER A 122 -18.50 8.95 -12.13
CA SER A 122 -19.52 8.86 -13.17
C SER A 122 -20.69 7.98 -12.72
N GLY A 123 -21.86 8.59 -12.51
CA GLY A 123 -23.09 7.86 -12.18
C GLY A 123 -23.02 7.11 -10.85
N GLU A 124 -23.63 5.92 -10.80
CA GLU A 124 -23.50 5.00 -9.67
C GLU A 124 -22.15 4.28 -9.74
N ILE A 125 -21.43 4.25 -8.61
CA ILE A 125 -20.13 3.60 -8.49
C ILE A 125 -20.33 2.26 -7.79
N ASP A 126 -19.96 1.17 -8.46
CA ASP A 126 -19.92 -0.17 -7.85
C ASP A 126 -18.94 -0.19 -6.68
N TYR A 127 -19.38 -0.70 -5.53
CA TYR A 127 -18.59 -0.71 -4.31
C TYR A 127 -17.54 -1.85 -4.26
N ILE A 128 -17.80 -2.98 -4.94
CA ILE A 128 -16.92 -4.15 -4.95
C ILE A 128 -15.93 -4.06 -6.13
N CYS A 129 -16.42 -3.68 -7.30
CA CYS A 129 -15.64 -3.61 -8.54
C CYS A 129 -15.80 -2.24 -9.25
N PRO A 130 -15.34 -1.13 -8.64
CA PRO A 130 -15.46 0.18 -9.24
C PRO A 130 -14.73 0.28 -10.59
N THR A 131 -15.32 0.96 -11.56
CA THR A 131 -14.72 1.13 -12.88
C THR A 131 -13.50 2.08 -12.82
N PHE A 132 -12.35 1.59 -13.30
CA PHE A 132 -11.09 2.34 -13.32
C PHE A 132 -10.21 1.99 -14.54
N PRO A 133 -10.54 2.52 -15.73
CA PRO A 133 -9.89 2.16 -17.00
C PRO A 133 -8.48 2.74 -17.14
N ASP A 134 -7.76 2.36 -18.21
CA ASP A 134 -6.38 2.80 -18.47
C ASP A 134 -6.26 4.16 -19.16
N ASP A 135 -7.38 4.80 -19.48
CA ASP A 135 -7.45 6.10 -20.15
C ASP A 135 -8.02 7.20 -19.25
N GLY A 136 -8.08 8.43 -19.79
CA GLY A 136 -8.69 9.56 -19.08
C GLY A 136 -8.01 9.88 -17.74
N ALA A 137 -8.83 10.17 -16.72
CA ALA A 137 -8.35 10.51 -15.37
C ALA A 137 -7.68 9.34 -14.66
N SER A 138 -8.27 8.15 -14.76
CA SER A 138 -7.71 6.93 -14.16
C SER A 138 -6.37 6.59 -14.80
N GLY A 139 -6.24 6.67 -16.13
CA GLY A 139 -4.96 6.47 -16.83
C GLY A 139 -3.84 7.40 -16.33
N ARG A 140 -4.12 8.70 -16.15
CA ARG A 140 -3.15 9.65 -15.56
C ARG A 140 -2.80 9.29 -14.11
N PHE A 141 -3.78 8.83 -13.33
CA PHE A 141 -3.53 8.33 -11.97
C PHE A 141 -2.61 7.11 -11.98
N LYS A 142 -2.89 6.08 -12.81
CA LYS A 142 -2.06 4.86 -12.89
C LYS A 142 -0.63 5.19 -13.30
N ALA A 143 -0.46 6.10 -14.25
CA ALA A 143 0.84 6.51 -14.76
C ALA A 143 1.73 7.09 -13.65
N LEU A 144 1.15 7.90 -12.75
CA LEU A 144 1.87 8.60 -11.69
C LEU A 144 1.88 7.87 -10.34
N ALA A 145 1.02 6.87 -10.12
CA ALA A 145 0.81 6.23 -8.82
C ALA A 145 2.11 5.83 -8.09
N ALA A 146 3.04 5.19 -8.82
CA ALA A 146 4.31 4.75 -8.25
C ALA A 146 5.22 5.89 -7.79
N GLU A 147 5.19 7.06 -8.45
CA GLU A 147 5.97 8.23 -8.02
C GLU A 147 5.50 8.77 -6.67
N TYR A 148 4.24 8.48 -6.30
CA TYR A 148 3.60 8.91 -5.06
C TYR A 148 3.48 7.79 -4.01
N GLY A 149 4.19 6.67 -4.18
CA GLY A 149 4.22 5.60 -3.17
C GLY A 149 3.14 4.52 -3.33
N PHE A 150 2.37 4.53 -4.42
CA PHE A 150 1.29 3.56 -4.64
C PHE A 150 1.62 2.53 -5.71
N ILE A 151 1.12 1.31 -5.52
CA ILE A 151 1.10 0.25 -6.52
C ILE A 151 -0.34 -0.16 -6.81
N GLN A 152 -0.64 -0.57 -8.04
CA GLN A 152 -1.85 -1.38 -8.28
C GLN A 152 -1.57 -2.73 -7.64
N ARG A 153 -2.33 -3.11 -6.61
CA ARG A 153 -1.94 -4.25 -5.75
C ARG A 153 -2.12 -5.59 -6.43
N TYR A 154 -3.15 -5.70 -7.26
CA TYR A 154 -3.57 -6.91 -7.94
C TYR A 154 -3.61 -6.68 -9.44
N GLU A 155 -2.51 -7.06 -10.09
CA GLU A 155 -2.36 -7.05 -11.54
C GLU A 155 -2.68 -8.44 -12.10
N GLU A 156 -3.23 -8.50 -13.32
CA GLU A 156 -3.63 -9.75 -13.97
C GLU A 156 -2.46 -10.75 -14.08
N SER A 157 -1.26 -10.26 -14.40
CA SER A 157 -0.04 -11.08 -14.52
C SER A 157 0.41 -11.72 -13.19
N LYS A 158 -0.13 -11.27 -12.06
CA LYS A 158 0.32 -11.65 -10.70
C LYS A 158 -0.72 -12.46 -9.92
N GLU A 159 -1.90 -12.77 -10.49
CA GLU A 159 -2.98 -13.50 -9.80
C GLU A 159 -2.51 -14.84 -9.20
N ALA A 160 -1.63 -15.58 -9.89
CA ALA A 160 -1.10 -16.85 -9.39
C ALA A 160 -0.22 -16.70 -8.13
N ILE A 161 0.30 -15.50 -7.86
CA ILE A 161 1.15 -15.18 -6.71
C ILE A 161 0.34 -14.52 -5.60
N THR A 162 -0.50 -13.54 -5.95
CA THR A 162 -1.31 -12.79 -4.98
C THR A 162 -2.53 -13.56 -4.49
N GLY A 163 -3.02 -14.52 -5.27
CA GLY A 163 -4.25 -15.26 -5.00
C GLY A 163 -5.53 -14.44 -5.19
N ILE A 164 -5.43 -13.22 -5.72
CA ILE A 164 -6.54 -12.29 -5.96
C ILE A 164 -6.55 -11.90 -7.43
N ALA A 165 -7.74 -11.85 -8.02
CA ALA A 165 -7.94 -11.49 -9.42
C ALA A 165 -7.52 -10.03 -9.69
N CYS A 166 -7.39 -9.67 -10.96
CA CYS A 166 -7.03 -8.29 -11.33
C CYS A 166 -8.05 -7.28 -10.78
N GLU A 167 -7.55 -6.28 -10.05
CA GLU A 167 -8.34 -5.18 -9.48
C GLU A 167 -7.71 -3.83 -9.89
N PRO A 168 -8.08 -3.28 -11.07
CA PRO A 168 -7.54 -2.01 -11.56
C PRO A 168 -7.77 -0.81 -10.63
N TRP A 169 -8.73 -0.92 -9.72
CA TRP A 169 -9.13 0.11 -8.76
C TRP A 169 -8.40 0.04 -7.41
N HIS A 170 -7.77 -1.08 -7.09
CA HIS A 170 -7.21 -1.32 -5.75
C HIS A 170 -5.74 -0.89 -5.68
N TYR A 171 -5.49 0.18 -4.93
CA TYR A 171 -4.15 0.73 -4.76
C TYR A 171 -3.65 0.57 -3.33
N ARG A 172 -2.41 0.10 -3.21
CA ARG A 172 -1.70 -0.09 -1.94
C ARG A 172 -0.57 0.93 -1.81
N TYR A 173 -0.56 1.66 -0.71
CA TYR A 173 0.56 2.52 -0.33
C TYR A 173 1.69 1.68 0.29
N VAL A 174 2.84 1.71 -0.37
CA VAL A 174 4.11 1.08 0.06
C VAL A 174 5.20 2.12 0.32
N GLY A 175 4.98 3.36 -0.10
CA GLY A 175 5.92 4.46 0.04
C GLY A 175 6.95 4.53 -1.08
N TYR A 176 7.40 5.75 -1.40
CA TYR A 176 8.55 5.97 -2.28
C TYR A 176 9.85 5.72 -1.49
N PRO A 177 10.87 5.07 -2.07
CA PRO A 177 11.00 4.66 -3.48
C PRO A 177 10.51 3.24 -3.78
N HIS A 178 9.96 2.52 -2.80
CA HIS A 178 9.58 1.10 -2.94
C HIS A 178 8.60 0.86 -4.09
N SER A 179 7.56 1.69 -4.18
CA SER A 179 6.60 1.64 -5.30
C SER A 179 7.25 1.81 -6.68
N MET A 180 8.27 2.67 -6.79
CA MET A 180 9.01 2.86 -8.04
C MET A 180 9.87 1.64 -8.39
N LEU A 181 10.54 1.05 -7.39
CA LEU A 181 11.29 -0.19 -7.59
C LEU A 181 10.36 -1.32 -8.04
N MET A 182 9.21 -1.47 -7.38
CA MET A 182 8.21 -2.48 -7.75
C MET A 182 7.71 -2.30 -9.17
N LYS A 183 7.39 -1.06 -9.58
CA LYS A 183 6.99 -0.74 -10.95
C LYS A 183 8.10 -1.01 -11.98
N GLN A 184 9.35 -0.66 -11.67
CA GLN A 184 10.48 -0.82 -12.59
C GLN A 184 10.89 -2.28 -12.79
N LEU A 185 10.77 -3.08 -11.73
CA LEU A 185 11.14 -4.49 -11.71
C LEU A 185 9.96 -5.43 -11.97
N ASP A 186 8.76 -4.88 -12.20
CA ASP A 186 7.51 -5.64 -12.38
C ASP A 186 7.28 -6.64 -11.23
N LEU A 187 7.30 -6.15 -9.98
CA LEU A 187 7.14 -6.96 -8.77
C LEU A 187 5.82 -6.65 -8.06
N CYS A 188 5.06 -7.68 -7.71
CA CYS A 188 4.02 -7.55 -6.69
C CYS A 188 4.62 -7.47 -5.28
N LEU A 189 3.80 -7.18 -4.25
CA LEU A 189 4.31 -6.99 -2.89
C LEU A 189 4.92 -8.27 -2.30
N GLU A 190 4.40 -9.44 -2.66
CA GLU A 190 4.96 -10.75 -2.30
C GLU A 190 6.39 -10.90 -2.83
N GLU A 191 6.58 -10.65 -4.13
CA GLU A 191 7.89 -10.75 -4.79
C GLU A 191 8.85 -9.69 -4.24
N TYR A 192 8.37 -8.46 -4.02
CA TYR A 192 9.18 -7.38 -3.43
C TYR A 192 9.62 -7.70 -2.00
N THR A 193 8.74 -8.32 -1.21
CA THR A 193 9.06 -8.76 0.17
C THR A 193 10.19 -9.79 0.16
N ALA A 194 10.18 -10.73 -0.80
CA ALA A 194 11.26 -11.69 -0.97
C ALA A 194 12.55 -11.03 -1.51
N TYR A 195 12.42 -10.15 -2.50
CA TYR A 195 13.53 -9.41 -3.10
C TYR A 195 14.30 -8.58 -2.07
N MET A 196 13.61 -7.91 -1.14
CA MET A 196 14.29 -7.13 -0.08
C MET A 196 15.21 -7.96 0.80
N LYS A 197 14.94 -9.25 0.98
CA LYS A 197 15.77 -10.13 1.83
C LYS A 197 17.15 -10.41 1.22
N SER A 198 17.37 -10.17 -0.09
CA SER A 198 18.72 -10.29 -0.68
C SER A 198 19.65 -9.14 -0.28
N PHE A 199 19.10 -8.01 0.18
CA PHE A 199 19.85 -6.82 0.57
C PHE A 199 19.99 -6.72 2.10
N SER A 200 20.50 -7.77 2.74
CA SER A 200 20.73 -7.72 4.18
C SER A 200 21.69 -6.60 4.56
N TYR A 201 21.54 -6.01 5.76
CA TYR A 201 22.42 -4.95 6.26
C TYR A 201 23.93 -5.30 6.23
N ARG A 202 24.27 -6.59 6.24
CA ARG A 202 25.68 -7.04 6.20
C ARG A 202 26.23 -7.20 4.79
N ASN A 203 25.36 -7.11 3.78
CA ASN A 203 25.68 -7.27 2.37
C ASN A 203 25.57 -5.92 1.65
N GLU A 204 25.56 -5.95 0.33
CA GLU A 204 25.31 -4.77 -0.48
C GLU A 204 23.89 -4.22 -0.24
N HIS A 205 23.80 -2.90 -0.04
CA HIS A 205 22.54 -2.18 0.09
C HIS A 205 22.02 -1.75 -1.27
N LEU A 206 20.71 -1.57 -1.36
CA LEU A 206 20.08 -1.06 -2.57
C LEU A 206 20.09 0.46 -2.54
N TYR A 207 20.65 1.09 -3.58
CA TYR A 207 20.64 2.54 -3.74
C TYR A 207 19.64 2.95 -4.82
N VAL A 208 18.74 3.86 -4.49
CA VAL A 208 17.73 4.39 -5.42
C VAL A 208 17.92 5.89 -5.61
N GLU A 209 18.22 6.27 -6.84
CA GLU A 209 18.48 7.65 -7.20
C GLU A 209 17.17 8.42 -7.44
N GLY A 210 16.95 9.49 -6.68
CA GLY A 210 15.92 10.50 -6.93
C GLY A 210 16.50 11.78 -7.52
N ARG A 211 15.64 12.78 -7.80
CA ARG A 211 16.10 14.07 -8.37
C ARG A 211 16.95 14.88 -7.39
N SER A 212 16.49 15.06 -6.16
CA SER A 212 17.15 15.89 -5.13
C SER A 212 17.74 15.08 -3.97
N ALA A 213 17.48 13.77 -3.93
CA ALA A 213 17.94 12.87 -2.88
C ALA A 213 18.17 11.48 -3.46
N PHE A 214 18.92 10.64 -2.75
CA PHE A 214 18.95 9.20 -2.98
C PHE A 214 18.54 8.45 -1.72
N ALA A 215 18.07 7.23 -1.88
CA ALA A 215 17.71 6.34 -0.78
C ALA A 215 18.65 5.15 -0.71
N GLU A 216 19.11 4.82 0.49
CA GLU A 216 19.85 3.59 0.81
C GLU A 216 18.90 2.64 1.56
N ILE A 217 18.73 1.43 1.04
CA ILE A 217 17.71 0.48 1.50
C ILE A 217 18.36 -0.85 1.85
N TYR A 218 18.01 -1.40 3.00
CA TYR A 218 18.49 -2.69 3.45
C TYR A 218 17.51 -3.41 4.38
N TYR A 219 17.66 -4.72 4.46
CA TYR A 219 16.87 -5.62 5.29
C TYR A 219 17.61 -6.02 6.57
N VAL A 220 16.87 -6.10 7.67
CA VAL A 220 17.34 -6.52 8.99
C VAL A 220 16.40 -7.60 9.52
N GLU A 221 16.92 -8.81 9.70
CA GLU A 221 16.17 -9.92 10.30
C GLU A 221 15.83 -9.63 11.77
N ALA A 222 14.62 -9.97 12.19
CA ALA A 222 14.16 -9.76 13.55
C ALA A 222 14.63 -10.86 14.50
N GLU A 223 15.19 -10.45 15.63
CA GLU A 223 15.49 -11.32 16.76
C GLU A 223 14.21 -11.77 17.49
N GLU A 224 14.33 -12.74 18.41
CA GLU A 224 13.18 -13.33 19.11
C GLU A 224 12.42 -12.33 20.00
N GLN A 225 13.10 -11.33 20.54
CA GLN A 225 12.50 -10.35 21.47
C GLN A 225 12.71 -8.92 21.00
N VAL A 226 13.97 -8.51 20.93
CA VAL A 226 14.37 -7.15 20.61
C VAL A 226 15.45 -7.20 19.55
N THR A 227 15.25 -6.47 18.46
CA THR A 227 16.20 -6.36 17.37
C THR A 227 16.95 -5.04 17.47
N THR A 228 18.28 -5.10 17.41
CA THR A 228 19.10 -3.89 17.23
C THR A 228 19.15 -3.55 15.74
N VAL A 229 18.31 -2.61 15.30
CA VAL A 229 18.31 -2.13 13.91
C VAL A 229 19.41 -1.08 13.75
N PRO A 230 20.47 -1.34 12.96
CA PRO A 230 21.48 -0.35 12.64
C PRO A 230 20.85 0.72 11.74
N ILE A 231 21.10 2.00 12.06
CA ILE A 231 20.65 3.14 11.26
C ILE A 231 21.90 3.85 10.78
N ILE A 232 22.12 3.85 9.46
CA ILE A 232 23.22 4.58 8.83
C ILE A 232 22.91 6.08 8.86
N ASN A 233 23.96 6.90 8.92
CA ASN A 233 23.81 8.37 8.91
C ASN A 233 23.24 8.84 7.57
N GLY A 234 22.05 9.42 7.61
CA GLY A 234 21.42 10.17 6.53
C GLY A 234 20.57 11.31 7.10
N ASP A 235 19.87 12.05 6.25
CA ASP A 235 19.05 13.20 6.67
C ASP A 235 17.75 12.76 7.35
N SER A 236 17.21 11.61 6.95
CA SER A 236 16.05 10.98 7.58
C SER A 236 16.02 9.48 7.27
N TYR A 237 15.19 8.73 7.99
CA TYR A 237 14.97 7.32 7.70
C TYR A 237 13.52 6.93 7.91
N GLN A 238 13.12 5.83 7.26
CA GLN A 238 11.90 5.10 7.50
C GLN A 238 12.23 3.67 7.89
N LEU A 239 11.40 3.10 8.77
CA LEU A 239 11.46 1.70 9.17
C LEU A 239 10.08 1.09 8.92
N SER A 240 10.05 -0.05 8.24
CA SER A 240 8.85 -0.87 8.14
C SER A 240 9.20 -2.31 8.44
N GLY A 241 8.36 -2.99 9.22
CA GLY A 241 8.32 -4.43 9.20
C GLY A 241 7.78 -4.94 7.85
N ASN A 242 8.03 -6.21 7.56
CA ASN A 242 7.52 -6.90 6.37
C ASN A 242 6.33 -7.84 6.67
N ASN A 243 5.86 -7.86 7.92
CA ASN A 243 4.83 -8.75 8.46
C ASN A 243 5.22 -10.24 8.57
N GLN A 244 6.49 -10.58 8.33
CA GLN A 244 6.99 -11.95 8.36
C GLN A 244 8.07 -12.14 9.43
N ASP A 245 9.24 -11.57 9.19
CA ASP A 245 10.48 -12.00 9.85
C ASP A 245 11.50 -10.87 10.04
N GLY A 246 11.21 -9.65 9.60
CA GLY A 246 12.18 -8.58 9.75
C GLY A 246 11.70 -7.21 9.32
N PHE A 247 12.68 -6.34 9.13
CA PHE A 247 12.50 -4.93 8.88
C PHE A 247 13.22 -4.50 7.61
N VAL A 248 12.60 -3.62 6.85
CA VAL A 248 13.22 -2.84 5.78
C VAL A 248 13.49 -1.45 6.32
N VAL A 249 14.75 -1.01 6.22
CA VAL A 249 15.19 0.34 6.55
C VAL A 249 15.42 1.10 5.25
N THR A 250 14.91 2.32 5.18
CA THR A 250 15.10 3.24 4.05
C THR A 250 15.68 4.53 4.58
N VAL A 251 16.96 4.78 4.32
CA VAL A 251 17.66 6.00 4.72
C VAL A 251 17.71 6.96 3.54
N PHE A 252 17.34 8.22 3.75
CA PHE A 252 17.34 9.25 2.71
C PHE A 252 18.52 10.19 2.89
N HIS A 253 19.19 10.49 1.78
CA HIS A 253 20.32 11.40 1.70
C HIS A 253 20.00 12.49 0.68
N GLN A 254 19.92 13.73 1.12
CA GLN A 254 19.82 14.90 0.26
C GLN A 254 21.11 15.00 -0.56
N LYS A 255 20.96 15.23 -1.86
CA LYS A 255 22.09 15.61 -2.69
C LYS A 255 22.46 17.03 -2.28
N GLY A 256 23.62 17.20 -1.66
CA GLY A 256 24.12 18.52 -1.28
C GLY A 256 24.02 19.46 -2.48
N GLY A 257 23.31 20.57 -2.32
CA GLY A 257 23.29 21.61 -3.33
C GLY A 257 24.71 22.12 -3.49
N SER A 258 25.34 21.83 -4.62
CA SER A 258 26.39 22.71 -5.10
C SER A 258 25.72 24.06 -5.35
N GLU A 259 25.88 24.99 -4.42
CA GLU A 259 25.80 26.41 -4.73
C GLU A 259 26.75 26.67 -5.91
N LEU A 260 26.18 26.89 -7.10
CA LEU A 260 26.79 27.56 -8.24
C LEU A 260 25.73 28.44 -8.90
#